data_AF-A0A2V8WZX3-F1
#
_entry.id   AF-A0A2V8WZX3-F1
#
_cell.length_a   1.000
_cell.length_b   1.000
_cell.length_c   1.000
_cell.angle_alpha   90.00
_cell.angle_beta   90.00
_cell.angle_gamma   90.00
#
_symmetry.space_group_name_H-M   'P 1'
#
loop_
_entity.id
_entity.type
_entity.pdbx_description
1 polymer ?
#
loop_
_entity_poly.entity_id
_entity_poly.type
_entity_poly.pdbx_seq_one_letter_code
_entity_poly.pdbx_strand_id
1 'polypeptide(L)'
;MSAFHGSINRGNLPQQIAGPRMDNQNQSSIADVARPCKSDARAAGLREKIRNIYAIAAELETMFPGRKFNPDGNMVGSIGEAIAEVEYRVELFALCTPGIDGAVCGRNVQIKTTQGREVAVKKPKAADLLLVIRISSDGNWERVYDGDSERVWNALATQKESFMREKTISVKRLRQLQAGVEDRDRILPI
;
A
#
# COMPACT_ATOMS: atom_id res chain seq x y z
N MET A 1 -23.26 -56.09 63.30
CA MET A 1 -22.03 -56.53 63.99
C MET A 1 -20.88 -56.46 63.00
N SER A 2 -20.02 -55.46 63.11
CA SER A 2 -18.56 -55.58 63.15
C SER A 2 -17.98 -54.18 62.96
N ALA A 3 -17.31 -53.70 64.00
CA ALA A 3 -16.55 -52.47 64.01
C ALA A 3 -15.09 -52.83 63.71
N PHE A 4 -14.39 -52.04 62.89
CA PHE A 4 -12.93 -51.96 62.97
C PHE A 4 -12.43 -50.54 62.75
N HIS A 5 -11.46 -50.22 63.60
CA HIS A 5 -10.82 -48.94 63.87
C HIS A 5 -9.77 -48.52 62.82
N GLY A 6 -9.46 -47.22 62.84
CA GLY A 6 -8.11 -46.69 62.60
C GLY A 6 -7.89 -46.18 61.17
N SER A 7 -7.14 -45.11 60.90
CA SER A 7 -6.35 -44.21 61.73
C SER A 7 -6.08 -42.95 60.90
N ILE A 8 -6.01 -41.79 61.56
CA ILE A 8 -5.60 -40.52 60.95
C ILE A 8 -4.08 -40.56 60.74
N ASN A 9 -3.60 -40.28 59.53
CA ASN A 9 -2.23 -39.85 59.33
C ASN A 9 -2.17 -38.62 58.42
N ARG A 10 -1.63 -37.53 59.00
CA ARG A 10 -1.16 -36.33 58.31
C ARG A 10 0.17 -36.66 57.65
N GLY A 11 0.37 -36.28 56.39
CA GLY A 11 1.69 -36.37 55.77
C GLY A 11 1.74 -35.94 54.30
N ASN A 12 2.37 -34.79 54.08
CA ASN A 12 2.95 -34.27 52.84
C ASN A 12 2.07 -34.08 51.59
N LEU A 13 1.72 -32.82 51.38
CA LEU A 13 1.46 -32.20 50.06
C LEU A 13 2.72 -32.31 49.17
N PRO A 14 2.62 -32.88 47.95
CA PRO A 14 3.65 -32.69 46.94
C PRO A 14 3.57 -31.29 46.35
N GLN A 15 4.74 -30.66 46.25
CA GLN A 15 4.97 -29.31 45.74
C GLN A 15 4.39 -29.11 44.33
N GLN A 16 3.76 -27.95 44.14
CA GLN A 16 3.28 -27.47 42.84
C GLN A 16 4.42 -27.46 41.82
N ILE A 17 4.24 -28.23 40.73
CA ILE A 17 5.06 -28.09 39.53
C ILE A 17 4.61 -26.80 38.84
N ALA A 18 5.43 -25.76 38.95
CA ALA A 18 5.25 -24.52 38.21
C ALA A 18 5.47 -24.78 36.72
N GLY A 19 4.40 -24.70 35.93
CA GLY A 19 4.50 -24.63 34.47
C GLY A 19 5.23 -23.36 34.02
N PRO A 20 5.90 -23.37 32.85
CA PRO A 20 6.59 -22.19 32.35
C PRO A 20 5.59 -21.04 32.15
N ARG A 21 5.90 -19.90 32.77
CA ARG A 21 5.23 -18.61 32.55
C ARG A 21 5.26 -18.31 31.05
N MET A 22 4.09 -18.12 30.45
CA MET A 22 3.99 -17.42 29.19
C MET A 22 4.35 -15.97 29.44
N ASP A 23 5.48 -15.52 28.91
CA ASP A 23 5.85 -14.11 28.86
C ASP A 23 4.91 -13.41 27.87
N ASN A 24 3.82 -12.87 28.41
CA ASN A 24 2.95 -11.94 27.72
C ASN A 24 3.62 -10.56 27.68
N GLN A 25 4.61 -10.40 26.80
CA GLN A 25 5.18 -9.11 26.43
C GLN A 25 5.03 -8.88 24.93
N ASN A 26 3.79 -8.64 24.49
CA ASN A 26 3.59 -7.80 23.32
C ASN A 26 2.33 -6.96 23.49
N GLN A 27 2.32 -6.13 24.53
CA GLN A 27 1.55 -4.88 24.48
C GLN A 27 2.42 -3.84 23.80
N SER A 28 2.52 -3.93 22.47
CA SER A 28 2.90 -2.78 21.66
C SER A 28 1.84 -1.71 21.89
N SER A 29 2.20 -0.73 22.71
CA SER A 29 1.30 0.35 23.07
C SER A 29 0.85 1.10 21.82
N ILE A 30 -0.44 1.44 21.78
CA ILE A 30 -1.10 2.23 20.73
C ILE A 30 -0.45 3.63 20.55
N ALA A 31 0.56 3.99 21.34
CA ALA A 31 1.26 5.26 21.29
C ALA A 31 2.30 5.39 20.16
N ASP A 32 2.70 4.31 19.47
CA ASP A 32 3.67 4.40 18.36
C ASP A 32 3.07 4.89 17.03
N VAL A 33 1.74 5.08 16.96
CA VAL A 33 1.02 5.50 15.74
C VAL A 33 1.14 7.01 15.48
N ALA A 34 1.61 7.78 16.46
CA ALA A 34 1.66 9.24 16.38
C ALA A 34 3.07 9.79 16.64
N ARG A 35 4.08 9.35 15.87
CA ARG A 35 5.26 10.19 15.71
C ARG A 35 4.88 11.38 14.83
N PRO A 36 5.08 12.64 15.26
CA PRO A 36 4.91 13.79 14.39
C PRO A 36 5.94 13.69 13.26
N CYS A 37 5.45 13.48 12.03
CA CYS A 37 6.29 13.44 10.85
C CYS A 37 6.82 14.86 10.64
N LYS A 38 8.12 15.07 10.91
CA LYS A 38 8.81 16.25 10.38
C LYS A 38 8.55 16.27 8.87
N SER A 39 8.19 17.43 8.30
CA SER A 39 7.99 17.56 6.85
C SER A 39 9.18 16.94 6.12
N ASP A 40 8.94 15.90 5.32
CA ASP A 40 10.00 15.28 4.56
C ASP A 40 10.53 16.33 3.56
N ALA A 41 11.80 16.75 3.73
CA ALA A 41 12.41 17.72 2.82
C ALA A 41 12.39 17.23 1.36
N ARG A 42 12.30 15.90 1.16
CA ARG A 42 12.10 15.28 -0.15
C ARG A 42 10.74 15.64 -0.74
N ALA A 43 9.68 15.82 0.05
CA ALA A 43 8.35 16.22 -0.43
C ALA A 43 8.36 17.58 -1.13
N ALA A 44 9.01 18.56 -0.52
CA ALA A 44 9.12 19.90 -1.08
C ALA A 44 9.91 19.88 -2.40
N GLY A 45 11.03 19.15 -2.46
CA GLY A 45 11.88 19.06 -3.65
C GLY A 45 11.34 18.14 -4.76
N LEU A 46 10.59 17.10 -4.41
CA LEU A 46 10.07 16.11 -5.37
C LEU A 46 9.06 16.76 -6.32
N ARG A 47 8.13 17.56 -5.79
CA ARG A 47 7.11 18.26 -6.59
C ARG A 47 7.74 19.17 -7.64
N GLU A 48 8.73 19.95 -7.24
CA GLU A 48 9.45 20.84 -8.15
C GLU A 48 10.17 20.06 -9.24
N LYS A 49 10.90 18.99 -8.88
CA LYS A 49 11.62 18.15 -9.84
C LYS A 49 10.71 17.49 -10.85
N ILE A 50 9.55 16.96 -10.42
CA ILE A 50 8.56 16.37 -11.33
C ILE A 50 8.01 17.44 -12.28
N ARG A 51 7.65 18.63 -11.79
CA ARG A 51 7.22 19.74 -12.65
C ARG A 51 8.29 20.12 -13.66
N ASN A 52 9.55 20.18 -13.25
CA ASN A 52 10.67 20.49 -14.15
C ASN A 52 10.85 19.42 -15.24
N ILE A 53 10.71 18.14 -14.92
CA ILE A 53 10.74 17.05 -15.92
C ILE A 53 9.68 17.28 -17.01
N TYR A 54 8.45 17.59 -16.61
CA TYR A 54 7.34 17.79 -17.55
C TYR A 54 7.46 19.11 -18.31
N ALA A 55 7.99 20.16 -17.68
CA ALA A 55 8.29 21.42 -18.36
C ALA A 55 9.36 21.24 -19.44
N ILE A 56 10.47 20.57 -19.13
CA ILE A 56 11.54 20.26 -20.10
C ILE A 56 10.99 19.41 -21.25
N ALA A 57 10.14 18.42 -20.97
CA ALA A 57 9.48 17.64 -22.01
C ALA A 57 8.66 18.53 -22.95
N ALA A 58 7.86 19.46 -22.41
CA ALA A 58 7.07 20.39 -23.20
C ALA A 58 7.93 21.37 -24.02
N GLU A 59 9.05 21.85 -23.47
CA GLU A 59 10.03 22.69 -24.18
C GLU A 59 10.64 21.93 -25.36
N LEU A 60 11.00 20.65 -25.18
CA LEU A 60 11.49 19.78 -26.25
C LEU A 60 10.43 19.55 -27.34
N GLU A 61 9.16 19.34 -27.00
CA GLU A 61 8.07 19.24 -27.99
C GLU A 61 7.88 20.55 -28.78
N THR A 62 8.13 21.71 -28.14
CA THR A 62 8.08 23.02 -28.81
C THR A 62 9.25 23.19 -29.78
N MET A 63 10.45 22.75 -29.41
CA MET A 63 11.63 22.79 -30.28
C MET A 63 11.55 21.82 -31.46
N PHE A 64 10.87 20.67 -31.28
CA PHE A 64 10.72 19.64 -32.31
C PHE A 64 9.23 19.30 -32.55
N PRO A 65 8.49 20.17 -33.26
CA PRO A 65 7.06 19.96 -33.51
C PRO A 65 6.74 18.59 -34.12
N GLY A 66 5.75 17.90 -33.55
CA GLY A 66 5.33 16.56 -33.99
C GLY A 66 6.10 15.40 -33.34
N ARG A 67 7.17 15.66 -32.59
CA ARG A 67 7.85 14.65 -31.77
C ARG A 67 7.35 14.70 -30.32
N LYS A 68 7.19 13.53 -29.71
CA LYS A 68 6.80 13.40 -28.31
C LYS A 68 8.02 13.20 -27.40
N PHE A 69 8.03 13.91 -26.27
CA PHE A 69 9.09 13.88 -25.26
C PHE A 69 8.58 13.58 -23.85
N ASN A 70 7.31 13.20 -23.71
CA ASN A 70 6.75 12.77 -22.43
C ASN A 70 7.61 11.67 -21.78
N PRO A 71 7.78 11.70 -20.43
CA PRO A 71 8.39 10.60 -19.70
C PRO A 71 7.78 9.26 -20.09
N ASP A 72 8.63 8.25 -20.27
CA ASP A 72 8.17 6.91 -20.62
C ASP A 72 7.47 6.22 -19.45
N GLY A 73 6.82 5.08 -19.71
CA GLY A 73 6.05 4.35 -18.70
C GLY A 73 6.89 3.90 -17.50
N ASN A 74 8.18 3.62 -17.71
CA ASN A 74 9.08 3.19 -16.62
C ASN A 74 9.38 4.37 -15.68
N MET A 75 9.76 5.51 -16.24
CA MET A 75 10.01 6.73 -15.47
C MET A 75 8.76 7.21 -14.74
N VAL A 76 7.60 7.16 -15.40
CA VAL A 76 6.30 7.49 -14.77
C VAL A 76 6.00 6.54 -13.60
N GLY A 77 6.31 5.25 -13.74
CA GLY A 77 6.23 4.27 -12.66
C GLY A 77 7.07 4.67 -11.45
N SER A 78 8.38 4.92 -11.66
CA SER A 78 9.30 5.33 -10.59
C SER A 78 8.93 6.66 -9.93
N ILE A 79 8.39 7.62 -10.68
CA ILE A 79 7.84 8.87 -10.10
C ILE A 79 6.67 8.56 -9.16
N GLY A 80 5.80 7.63 -9.56
CA GLY A 80 4.70 7.16 -8.73
C GLY A 80 5.13 6.55 -7.40
N GLU A 81 6.13 5.67 -7.45
CA GLU A 81 6.72 5.05 -6.26
C GLU A 81 7.32 6.11 -5.32
N ALA A 82 8.04 7.09 -5.86
CA ALA A 82 8.57 8.21 -5.08
C ALA A 82 7.47 9.05 -4.42
N ILE A 83 6.36 9.31 -5.13
CA ILE A 83 5.18 9.99 -4.55
C ILE A 83 4.55 9.12 -3.45
N ALA A 84 4.42 7.81 -3.67
CA ALA A 84 3.86 6.87 -2.70
C ALA A 84 4.65 6.85 -1.39
N GLU A 85 5.98 6.81 -1.45
CA GLU A 85 6.84 6.85 -0.28
C GLU A 85 6.67 8.17 0.49
N VAL A 86 6.69 9.29 -0.22
CA VAL A 86 6.78 10.63 0.38
C VAL A 86 5.43 11.20 0.82
N GLU A 87 4.33 10.92 0.12
CA GLU A 87 3.00 11.43 0.46
C GLU A 87 2.14 10.43 1.23
N TYR A 88 2.43 9.12 1.15
CA TYR A 88 1.54 8.06 1.65
C TYR A 88 2.21 7.06 2.59
N ARG A 89 3.47 7.30 3.01
CA ARG A 89 4.27 6.43 3.89
C ARG A 89 4.38 4.98 3.39
N VAL A 90 4.35 4.78 2.07
CA VAL A 90 4.57 3.45 1.51
C VAL A 90 6.05 3.10 1.66
N GLU A 91 6.32 2.04 2.41
CA GLU A 91 7.65 1.43 2.50
C GLU A 91 7.88 0.59 1.25
N LEU A 92 8.68 1.11 0.31
CA LEU A 92 8.95 0.44 -0.96
C LEU A 92 9.79 -0.83 -0.75
N PHE A 93 9.42 -1.90 -1.45
CA PHE A 93 10.21 -3.12 -1.46
C PHE A 93 11.41 -3.00 -2.41
N ALA A 94 12.39 -3.87 -2.24
CA ALA A 94 13.47 -3.97 -3.20
C ALA A 94 12.92 -4.27 -4.60
N LEU A 95 13.56 -3.68 -5.62
CA LEU A 95 13.24 -3.89 -7.02
C LEU A 95 13.13 -5.41 -7.29
N CYS A 96 12.14 -5.79 -8.11
CA CYS A 96 11.81 -7.16 -8.52
C CYS A 96 10.89 -8.00 -7.62
N THR A 97 10.13 -7.41 -6.69
CA THR A 97 8.99 -8.14 -6.06
C THR A 97 7.81 -8.22 -7.03
N PRO A 98 7.35 -9.41 -7.48
CA PRO A 98 6.34 -9.48 -8.54
C PRO A 98 4.96 -8.96 -8.10
N GLY A 99 4.56 -7.80 -8.64
CA GLY A 99 3.19 -7.27 -8.55
C GLY A 99 2.83 -6.56 -7.26
N ILE A 100 3.80 -6.34 -6.37
CA ILE A 100 3.69 -5.56 -5.15
C ILE A 100 4.89 -4.64 -5.08
N ASP A 101 4.66 -3.35 -4.86
CA ASP A 101 5.67 -2.31 -4.95
C ASP A 101 6.15 -1.87 -3.55
N GLY A 102 5.32 -2.04 -2.51
CA GLY A 102 5.68 -1.77 -1.13
C GLY A 102 4.61 -2.19 -0.13
N ALA A 103 4.68 -1.65 1.09
CA ALA A 103 3.69 -1.86 2.13
C ALA A 103 3.39 -0.58 2.93
N VAL A 104 2.18 -0.48 3.48
CA VAL A 104 1.78 0.57 4.42
C VAL A 104 0.98 -0.05 5.56
N CYS A 105 1.35 0.24 6.81
CA CYS A 105 0.70 -0.32 8.00
C CYS A 105 0.60 -1.87 7.96
N GLY A 106 1.61 -2.56 7.43
CA GLY A 106 1.66 -4.02 7.32
C GLY A 106 0.81 -4.61 6.18
N ARG A 107 0.20 -3.80 5.32
CA ARG A 107 -0.55 -4.23 4.13
C ARG A 107 0.26 -3.95 2.87
N ASN A 108 0.34 -4.93 1.98
CA ASN A 108 0.99 -4.76 0.68
C ASN A 108 0.26 -3.72 -0.17
N VAL A 109 0.99 -2.97 -0.98
CA VAL A 109 0.47 -1.95 -1.89
C VAL A 109 0.99 -2.23 -3.30
N GLN A 110 0.08 -2.28 -4.26
CA GLN A 110 0.39 -2.12 -5.67
C GLN A 110 0.24 -0.64 -6.04
N ILE A 111 1.26 -0.06 -6.65
CA ILE A 111 1.30 1.33 -7.09
C ILE A 111 1.14 1.34 -8.60
N LYS A 112 0.17 2.13 -9.09
CA LYS A 112 -0.02 2.35 -10.52
C LYS A 112 -0.05 3.83 -10.83
N THR A 113 0.76 4.22 -11.80
CA THR A 113 0.88 5.62 -12.20
C THR A 113 0.59 5.76 -13.68
N THR A 114 -0.19 6.77 -14.03
CA THR A 114 -0.56 7.01 -15.43
C THR A 114 -0.58 8.49 -15.73
N GLN A 115 -0.23 8.84 -16.97
CA GLN A 115 -0.55 10.14 -17.55
C GLN A 115 -1.84 10.08 -18.39
N GLY A 116 -2.35 8.87 -18.62
CA GLY A 116 -3.46 8.59 -19.51
C GLY A 116 -4.81 8.50 -18.81
N ARG A 117 -5.68 7.66 -19.37
CA ARG A 117 -7.07 7.45 -18.93
C ARG A 117 -7.31 6.10 -18.31
N GLU A 118 -6.30 5.24 -18.24
CA GLU A 118 -6.40 3.88 -17.75
C GLU A 118 -5.08 3.40 -17.15
N VAL A 119 -5.18 2.34 -16.35
CA VAL A 119 -4.07 1.60 -15.76
C VAL A 119 -4.31 0.11 -15.91
N ALA A 120 -3.23 -0.65 -16.07
CA ALA A 120 -3.23 -2.10 -16.00
C ALA A 120 -2.92 -2.53 -14.56
N VAL A 121 -3.82 -3.28 -13.94
CA VAL A 121 -3.68 -3.84 -12.59
C VAL A 121 -3.38 -5.33 -12.67
N LYS A 122 -2.55 -5.84 -11.77
CA LYS A 122 -2.32 -7.29 -11.61
C LYS A 122 -3.30 -7.86 -10.60
N LYS A 123 -3.50 -9.18 -10.64
CA LYS A 123 -4.34 -9.89 -9.69
C LYS A 123 -3.83 -9.69 -8.26
N PRO A 124 -4.65 -9.14 -7.34
CA PRO A 124 -4.25 -8.94 -5.96
C PRO A 124 -4.36 -10.22 -5.13
N LYS A 125 -3.71 -10.24 -3.97
CA LYS A 125 -4.01 -11.16 -2.86
C LYS A 125 -5.01 -10.52 -1.90
N ALA A 126 -5.57 -11.33 -1.01
CA ALA A 126 -6.46 -10.85 0.04
C ALA A 126 -5.77 -9.77 0.88
N ALA A 127 -6.50 -8.69 1.16
CA ALA A 127 -6.05 -7.51 1.91
C ALA A 127 -4.98 -6.61 1.25
N ASP A 128 -4.52 -6.92 0.04
CA ASP A 128 -3.63 -6.05 -0.72
C ASP A 128 -4.33 -4.72 -1.06
N LEU A 129 -3.61 -3.61 -0.98
CA LEU A 129 -4.07 -2.28 -1.32
C LEU A 129 -3.60 -1.87 -2.72
N LEU A 130 -4.37 -1.00 -3.37
CA LEU A 130 -4.03 -0.39 -4.64
C LEU A 130 -3.97 1.12 -4.46
N LEU A 131 -2.84 1.73 -4.82
CA LEU A 131 -2.68 3.17 -4.93
C LEU A 131 -2.55 3.54 -6.42
N VAL A 132 -3.48 4.34 -6.93
CA VAL A 132 -3.44 4.85 -8.30
C VAL A 132 -3.22 6.36 -8.30
N ILE A 133 -2.12 6.79 -8.90
CA ILE A 133 -1.76 8.19 -9.07
C ILE A 133 -1.88 8.56 -10.55
N ARG A 134 -2.48 9.71 -10.84
CA ARG A 134 -2.50 10.29 -12.19
C ARG A 134 -1.68 11.56 -12.22
N ILE A 135 -0.75 11.66 -13.17
CA ILE A 135 0.09 12.83 -13.38
C ILE A 135 -0.39 13.58 -14.63
N SER A 136 -0.66 14.87 -14.47
CA SER A 136 -1.03 15.80 -15.54
C SER A 136 0.19 16.27 -16.33
N SER A 137 -0.04 16.86 -17.49
CA SER A 137 1.04 17.32 -18.40
C SER A 137 1.91 18.45 -17.83
N ASP A 138 1.47 19.10 -16.76
CA ASP A 138 2.21 20.12 -16.03
C ASP A 138 3.01 19.55 -14.83
N GLY A 139 3.04 18.22 -14.68
CA GLY A 139 3.69 17.54 -13.57
C GLY A 139 2.93 17.63 -12.23
N ASN A 140 1.71 18.18 -12.20
CA ASN A 140 0.83 18.02 -11.04
C ASN A 140 0.23 16.61 -11.01
N TRP A 141 -0.10 16.10 -9.82
CA TRP A 141 -0.70 14.78 -9.69
C TRP A 141 -1.91 14.78 -8.78
N GLU A 142 -2.73 13.76 -8.95
CA GLU A 142 -3.89 13.46 -8.13
C GLU A 142 -3.90 11.97 -7.75
N ARG A 143 -4.38 11.68 -6.54
CA ARG A 143 -4.75 10.32 -6.14
C ARG A 143 -6.10 9.98 -6.75
N VAL A 144 -6.12 9.02 -7.66
CA VAL A 144 -7.34 8.58 -8.36
C VAL A 144 -8.06 7.50 -7.58
N TYR A 145 -7.29 6.61 -6.95
CA TYR A 145 -7.80 5.51 -6.13
C TYR A 145 -6.80 5.18 -5.03
N ASP A 146 -7.31 4.90 -3.84
CA ASP A 146 -6.59 4.29 -2.72
C ASP A 146 -7.57 3.42 -1.95
N GLY A 147 -7.28 2.14 -1.80
CA GLY A 147 -8.23 1.22 -1.22
C GLY A 147 -7.87 -0.24 -1.42
N ASP A 148 -8.76 -1.11 -0.95
CA ASP A 148 -8.71 -2.55 -1.22
C ASP A 148 -8.60 -2.83 -2.74
N SER A 149 -7.62 -3.65 -3.11
CA SER A 149 -7.39 -4.04 -4.50
C SER A 149 -8.44 -5.01 -5.02
N GLU A 150 -9.00 -5.87 -4.16
CA GLU A 150 -9.99 -6.87 -4.58
C GLU A 150 -11.25 -6.20 -5.11
N ARG A 151 -11.67 -5.06 -4.52
CA ARG A 151 -12.74 -4.20 -5.06
C ARG A 151 -12.53 -3.86 -6.54
N VAL A 152 -11.32 -3.43 -6.92
CA VAL A 152 -11.00 -3.07 -8.31
C VAL A 152 -10.98 -4.31 -9.19
N TRP A 153 -10.34 -5.39 -8.75
CA TRP A 153 -10.24 -6.63 -9.51
C TRP A 153 -11.61 -7.27 -9.78
N ASN A 154 -12.48 -7.30 -8.77
CA ASN A 154 -13.83 -7.84 -8.86
C ASN A 154 -14.73 -7.00 -9.78
N ALA A 155 -14.54 -5.68 -9.82
CA ALA A 155 -15.23 -4.82 -10.77
C ALA A 155 -14.89 -5.12 -12.24
N LEU A 156 -13.81 -5.89 -12.50
CA LEU A 156 -13.34 -6.31 -13.82
C LEU A 156 -13.57 -7.82 -14.05
N ALA A 157 -14.45 -8.48 -13.29
CA ALA A 157 -14.63 -9.93 -13.34
C ALA A 157 -14.90 -10.50 -14.75
N THR A 158 -15.63 -9.76 -15.59
CA THR A 158 -15.98 -10.17 -16.96
C THR A 158 -14.85 -9.95 -17.98
N GLN A 159 -13.83 -9.16 -17.62
CA GLN A 159 -12.69 -8.88 -18.50
C GLN A 159 -11.72 -10.06 -18.48
N LYS A 160 -11.23 -10.47 -19.66
CA LYS A 160 -10.13 -11.43 -19.78
C LYS A 160 -8.82 -10.76 -19.37
N GLU A 161 -7.91 -11.54 -18.80
CA GLU A 161 -6.55 -11.09 -18.52
C GLU A 161 -5.76 -10.93 -19.83
N SER A 162 -4.84 -9.96 -19.84
CA SER A 162 -3.84 -9.81 -20.89
C SER A 162 -2.80 -10.94 -20.84
N PHE A 163 -1.90 -11.00 -21.82
CA PHE A 163 -0.74 -11.90 -21.80
C PHE A 163 0.11 -11.72 -20.52
N MET A 164 0.19 -10.50 -20.00
CA MET A 164 0.91 -10.15 -18.78
C MET A 164 0.13 -10.43 -17.48
N ARG A 165 -1.02 -11.12 -17.58
CA ARG A 165 -1.93 -11.42 -16.45
C ARG A 165 -2.48 -10.18 -15.76
N GLU A 166 -2.76 -9.15 -16.55
CA GLU A 166 -3.28 -7.86 -16.10
C GLU A 166 -4.69 -7.62 -16.63
N LYS A 167 -5.44 -6.78 -15.92
CA LYS A 167 -6.72 -6.24 -16.37
C LYS A 167 -6.64 -4.72 -16.43
N THR A 168 -7.34 -4.11 -17.39
CA THR A 168 -7.27 -2.66 -17.60
C THR A 168 -8.52 -1.99 -17.09
N ILE A 169 -8.35 -0.96 -16.26
CA ILE A 169 -9.43 -0.15 -15.72
C ILE A 169 -9.24 1.33 -16.03
N SER A 170 -10.33 2.00 -16.40
CA SER A 170 -10.30 3.44 -16.64
C SER A 170 -10.20 4.25 -15.33
N VAL A 171 -9.50 5.38 -15.38
CA VAL A 171 -9.45 6.41 -14.32
C VAL A 171 -10.86 6.84 -13.92
N LYS A 172 -11.79 6.96 -14.88
CA LYS A 172 -13.21 7.27 -14.59
C LYS A 172 -13.84 6.20 -13.70
N ARG A 173 -13.64 4.92 -14.00
CA ARG A 173 -14.20 3.81 -13.21
C ARG A 173 -13.54 3.71 -11.84
N LEU A 174 -12.22 3.93 -11.75
CA LEU A 174 -11.51 4.01 -10.48
C LEU A 174 -12.09 5.08 -9.55
N ARG A 175 -12.34 6.30 -10.06
CA ARG A 175 -12.99 7.37 -9.27
C ARG A 175 -14.38 6.98 -8.77
N GLN A 176 -15.16 6.24 -9.57
CA GLN A 176 -16.46 5.73 -9.12
C GLN A 176 -16.31 4.70 -7.99
N LEU A 177 -15.32 3.81 -8.09
CA LEU A 177 -15.05 2.81 -7.04
C LEU A 177 -14.52 3.46 -5.76
N GLN A 178 -13.72 4.52 -5.88
CA GLN A 178 -13.16 5.26 -4.75
C GLN A 178 -14.24 5.78 -3.79
N ALA A 179 -15.38 6.22 -4.33
CA ALA A 179 -16.50 6.72 -3.53
C ALA A 179 -17.05 5.69 -2.53
N GLY A 180 -16.84 4.39 -2.79
CA GLY A 180 -17.25 3.30 -1.90
C GLY A 180 -16.14 2.70 -1.06
N VAL A 181 -14.92 3.27 -1.07
CA VAL A 181 -13.82 2.79 -0.22
C VAL A 181 -14.04 3.24 1.22
N GLU A 182 -14.07 2.26 2.11
CA GLU A 182 -14.19 2.46 3.55
C GLU A 182 -12.91 3.07 4.13
N ASP A 183 -13.04 3.90 5.17
CA ASP A 183 -11.91 4.63 5.75
C ASP A 183 -10.80 3.70 6.26
N ARG A 184 -11.14 2.49 6.73
CA ARG A 184 -10.17 1.48 7.17
C ARG A 184 -9.27 0.93 6.06
N ASP A 185 -9.69 1.08 4.81
CA ASP A 185 -8.97 0.61 3.63
C ASP A 185 -8.23 1.73 2.90
N ARG A 186 -8.42 2.99 3.32
CA ARG A 186 -7.75 4.14 2.71
C ARG A 186 -6.29 4.22 3.11
N ILE A 187 -5.48 4.72 2.19
CA ILE A 187 -4.08 5.04 2.44
C ILE A 187 -4.02 6.52 2.83
N LEU A 188 -3.89 6.77 4.13
CA LEU A 188 -3.87 8.13 4.67
C LEU A 188 -2.60 8.86 4.24
N PRO A 189 -2.73 10.10 3.72
CA PRO A 189 -1.56 10.91 3.40
C PRO A 189 -0.85 11.36 4.70
N ILE A 190 0.42 11.77 4.56
CA ILE A 190 1.23 12.33 5.66
C ILE A 190 0.69 13.68 6.14
#